data_AF-W4GHK8-F1
#
_entry.id   AF-W4GHK8-F1
#
_cell.length_a   1.000
_cell.length_b   1.000
_cell.length_c   1.000
_cell.angle_alpha   90.00
_cell.angle_beta   90.00
_cell.angle_gamma   90.00
#
_symmetry.space_group_name_H-M   'P 1'
#
loop_
_entity.id
_entity.type
_entity.pdbx_description
1 polymer ?
#
loop_
_entity_poly.entity_id
_entity_poly.type
_entity_poly.pdbx_seq_one_letter_code
_entity_poly.pdbx_strand_id
1 'polypeptide(L)'
;MDDESWDVESDLHFLFANDVELQTDLAAVCDLLDKSESESAAASVSSATATKRKRKPSTAPSGARNPHQSRQRQELEDLQRQVLELKSKLDEAKLHAAFKQEMSPAESLARLRQADAALSLKENKQLKDALDVQNSFIGKLGACLRKKPRHEILSSDDWRVYKLAAQKSLREAAIRAIADRQLRRKDSAFINAGLMDCTEYVFRSRTIKSQNPHAVTLEVTMNVELAAPRDVISGAVWHVFSCDTPPGMSQHTTVFQERLDAFTLYEQFSEVAAGGAMTHSNLVRKFYGHDNHDQDHVILWRSVLEDAMVPHMADGTVEDECGWIAISPIDATSCRLAFLLHAVFDPTTLPRGAVDQRSVEAMTAAVDKLNVVDVPRINDGTFPSPTKPTLPSPPQLAEYAPFIERGNQFEIALSVAVNAAIQKFQNGLCRISQ
;
A
#
# COMPACT_ATOMS: atom_id res chain seq x y z
N MET A 1 16.28 49.55 -6.40
CA MET A 1 17.07 49.39 -7.62
C MET A 1 18.19 48.48 -7.21
N ASP A 2 17.91 47.19 -7.26
CA ASP A 2 18.86 46.18 -6.84
C ASP A 2 19.48 45.66 -8.13
N ASP A 3 20.76 45.99 -8.32
CA ASP A 3 21.59 45.45 -9.39
C ASP A 3 21.79 43.96 -9.09
N GLU A 4 20.95 43.11 -9.68
CA GLU A 4 21.28 41.70 -9.89
C GLU A 4 22.49 41.66 -10.84
N SER A 5 23.67 41.57 -10.23
CA SER A 5 24.93 41.25 -10.89
C SER A 5 24.75 39.94 -11.67
N TRP A 6 24.48 40.07 -12.98
CA TRP A 6 24.47 38.97 -13.94
C TRP A 6 25.76 38.15 -13.82
N ASP A 7 25.66 36.95 -13.25
CA ASP A 7 26.77 36.01 -13.17
C ASP A 7 26.80 35.16 -14.44
N VAL A 8 27.51 35.70 -15.42
CA VAL A 8 27.68 35.13 -16.76
C VAL A 8 28.22 33.68 -16.72
N GLU A 9 28.93 33.30 -15.65
CA GLU A 9 29.57 31.99 -15.53
C GLU A 9 28.59 30.89 -15.10
N SER A 10 27.57 31.22 -14.27
CA SER A 10 26.55 30.27 -13.83
C SER A 10 25.36 30.17 -14.80
N ASP A 11 24.95 31.28 -15.41
CA ASP A 11 23.76 31.33 -16.27
C ASP A 11 23.99 30.80 -17.70
N LEU A 12 25.24 30.74 -18.17
CA LEU A 12 25.59 30.21 -19.50
C LEU A 12 26.09 28.75 -19.46
N HIS A 13 25.96 28.03 -18.34
CA HIS A 13 26.41 26.63 -18.25
C HIS A 13 25.69 25.69 -19.25
N PHE A 14 24.53 26.10 -19.78
CA PHE A 14 23.82 25.37 -20.85
C PHE A 14 24.31 25.69 -22.27
N LEU A 15 25.07 26.78 -22.46
CA LEU A 15 25.66 27.18 -23.75
C LEU A 15 27.03 26.56 -24.01
N PHE A 16 27.68 26.02 -22.97
CA PHE A 16 28.82 25.13 -23.13
C PHE A 16 28.28 23.72 -23.36
N ALA A 17 28.15 23.31 -24.62
CA ALA A 17 28.11 21.88 -24.91
C ALA A 17 29.31 21.22 -24.21
N ASN A 18 29.12 20.02 -23.64
CA ASN A 18 30.22 19.30 -23.01
C ASN A 18 31.41 19.29 -23.97
N ASP A 19 32.53 19.87 -23.54
CA ASP A 19 33.69 20.17 -24.38
C ASP A 19 34.17 18.98 -25.23
N VAL A 20 33.91 17.76 -24.76
CA VAL A 20 34.22 16.51 -25.44
C VAL A 20 33.31 16.28 -26.66
N GLU A 21 32.00 16.51 -26.55
CA GLU A 21 31.05 16.37 -27.67
C GLU A 21 31.33 17.43 -28.74
N LEU A 22 31.57 18.68 -28.34
CA LEU A 22 31.83 19.77 -29.28
C LEU A 22 33.19 19.61 -29.99
N GLN A 23 34.22 19.10 -29.32
CA GLN A 23 35.50 18.73 -29.95
C GLN A 23 35.35 17.54 -30.91
N THR A 24 34.52 16.55 -30.56
CA THR A 24 34.24 15.38 -31.41
C THR A 24 33.47 15.79 -32.66
N ASP A 25 32.49 16.67 -32.52
CA ASP A 25 31.70 17.20 -33.63
C ASP A 25 32.54 18.11 -34.54
N LEU A 26 33.41 18.97 -33.98
CA LEU A 26 34.33 19.76 -34.81
C LEU A 26 35.35 18.90 -35.55
N ALA A 27 35.89 17.86 -34.89
CA ALA A 27 36.78 16.90 -35.54
C ALA A 27 36.06 16.14 -36.68
N ALA A 28 34.80 15.73 -36.45
CA ALA A 28 33.97 15.11 -37.47
C ALA A 28 33.68 16.04 -38.65
N VAL A 29 33.50 17.35 -38.40
CA VAL A 29 33.33 18.37 -39.46
C VAL A 29 34.62 18.55 -40.27
N CYS A 30 35.79 18.57 -39.62
CA CYS A 30 37.08 18.58 -40.31
C CYS A 30 37.28 17.32 -41.18
N ASP A 31 36.93 16.14 -40.66
CA ASP A 31 36.98 14.87 -41.40
C ASP A 31 36.01 14.82 -42.60
N LEU A 32 34.83 15.45 -42.46
CA LEU A 32 33.84 15.60 -43.54
C LEU A 32 34.35 16.51 -44.67
N LEU A 33 35.06 17.57 -44.33
CA LEU A 33 35.73 18.42 -45.31
C LEU A 33 36.84 17.65 -46.04
N ASP A 34 37.65 16.85 -45.34
CA ASP A 34 38.70 16.01 -45.95
C ASP A 34 38.12 14.88 -46.84
N LYS A 35 36.98 14.27 -46.48
CA LYS A 35 36.28 13.27 -47.32
C LYS A 35 35.74 13.85 -48.63
N SER A 36 35.26 15.09 -48.61
CA SER A 36 34.79 15.77 -49.82
C SER A 36 35.93 16.09 -50.81
N GLU A 37 37.16 16.27 -50.33
CA GLU A 37 38.35 16.39 -51.17
C GLU A 37 38.78 15.04 -51.79
N SER A 38 38.61 13.93 -51.06
CA SER A 38 38.99 12.59 -51.54
C SER A 38 38.01 11.98 -52.55
N GLU A 39 36.70 12.22 -52.42
CA GLU A 39 35.68 11.68 -53.35
C GLU A 39 35.66 12.39 -54.70
N SER A 40 36.00 13.69 -54.76
CA SER A 40 36.17 14.43 -56.03
C SER A 40 37.42 13.99 -56.80
N ALA A 41 38.49 13.61 -56.09
CA ALA A 41 39.71 13.08 -56.70
C ALA A 41 39.58 11.60 -57.15
N ALA A 42 38.74 10.80 -56.49
CA ALA A 42 38.58 9.37 -56.78
C ALA A 42 37.63 9.06 -57.97
N ALA A 43 36.74 9.98 -58.36
CA ALA A 43 35.77 9.76 -59.43
C ALA A 43 36.34 9.84 -60.86
N SER A 44 37.63 10.14 -61.03
CA SER A 44 38.26 10.30 -62.36
C SER A 44 39.21 9.18 -62.78
N VAL A 45 39.32 8.08 -62.02
CA VAL A 45 40.13 6.90 -62.43
C VAL A 45 39.40 5.59 -62.16
N SER A 46 38.40 5.27 -62.99
CA SER A 46 38.12 3.91 -63.48
C SER A 46 36.95 3.93 -64.48
N SER A 47 37.27 3.94 -65.77
CA SER A 47 36.34 3.63 -66.85
C SER A 47 36.96 2.56 -67.74
N ALA A 48 36.23 1.48 -68.03
CA ALA A 48 36.22 0.85 -69.35
C ALA A 48 35.12 -0.21 -69.49
N THR A 49 34.04 0.14 -70.19
CA THR A 49 33.55 -0.71 -71.28
C THR A 49 33.57 0.08 -72.58
N ALA A 50 34.13 -0.56 -73.61
CA ALA A 50 34.02 -0.29 -75.04
C ALA A 50 34.74 0.92 -75.69
N THR A 51 35.57 0.53 -76.67
CA THR A 51 36.01 1.21 -77.90
C THR A 51 37.36 1.95 -77.94
N LYS A 52 38.11 1.56 -78.97
CA LYS A 52 39.48 1.90 -79.32
C LYS A 52 39.62 3.38 -79.72
N ARG A 53 40.66 4.07 -79.25
CA ARG A 53 41.74 4.65 -80.09
C ARG A 53 42.75 5.45 -79.26
N LYS A 54 44.01 5.32 -79.69
CA LYS A 54 45.28 5.73 -79.05
C LYS A 54 45.53 7.24 -79.23
N ARG A 55 45.84 7.99 -78.17
CA ARG A 55 46.63 9.25 -78.23
C ARG A 55 47.20 9.65 -76.85
N LYS A 56 48.40 10.27 -76.91
CA LYS A 56 49.36 10.59 -75.83
C LYS A 56 48.88 11.70 -74.87
N PRO A 57 49.49 11.86 -73.67
CA PRO A 57 48.97 12.72 -72.61
C PRO A 57 49.25 14.21 -72.88
N SER A 58 48.32 15.07 -72.44
CA SER A 58 48.46 16.52 -72.45
C SER A 58 48.41 17.04 -71.02
N THR A 59 49.40 17.86 -70.70
CA THR A 59 49.73 18.54 -69.44
C THR A 59 48.93 19.83 -69.26
N ALA A 60 48.11 19.93 -68.20
CA ALA A 60 47.80 21.18 -67.46
C ALA A 60 47.01 20.84 -66.16
N PRO A 61 47.22 21.58 -65.05
CA PRO A 61 46.90 21.13 -63.70
C PRO A 61 45.45 21.44 -63.26
N SER A 62 44.81 20.50 -62.59
CA SER A 62 43.60 20.75 -61.80
C SER A 62 44.01 21.29 -60.43
N GLY A 63 43.98 22.61 -60.24
CA GLY A 63 44.55 23.25 -59.05
C GLY A 63 43.94 24.61 -58.67
N ALA A 64 42.66 24.86 -58.99
CA ALA A 64 41.96 26.05 -58.48
C ALA A 64 41.26 25.69 -57.14
N ARG A 65 42.07 25.59 -56.08
CA ARG A 65 41.65 25.45 -54.67
C ARG A 65 40.74 26.62 -54.29
N ASN A 66 39.58 26.37 -53.69
CA ASN A 66 38.62 27.42 -53.32
C ASN A 66 39.19 28.24 -52.13
N PRO A 67 39.69 29.48 -52.33
CA PRO A 67 40.52 30.16 -51.34
C PRO A 67 39.79 30.46 -50.02
N HIS A 68 38.46 30.59 -50.09
CA HIS A 68 37.60 30.89 -48.94
C HIS A 68 37.49 29.73 -47.94
N GLN A 69 37.38 28.49 -48.43
CA GLN A 69 37.30 27.30 -47.57
C GLN A 69 38.63 27.02 -46.87
N SER A 70 39.76 27.22 -47.57
CA SER A 70 41.09 27.12 -46.96
C SER A 70 41.32 28.15 -45.86
N ARG A 71 40.75 29.36 -46.01
CA ARG A 71 40.85 30.42 -45.00
C ARG A 71 40.00 30.13 -43.76
N GLN A 72 38.76 29.67 -43.95
CA GLN A 72 37.89 29.26 -42.85
C GLN A 72 38.45 28.07 -42.06
N ARG A 73 39.09 27.12 -42.74
CA ARG A 73 39.78 26.00 -42.09
C ARG A 73 40.93 26.49 -41.20
N GLN A 74 41.78 27.37 -41.72
CA GLN A 74 42.88 27.94 -40.94
C GLN A 74 42.38 28.73 -39.72
N GLU A 75 41.29 29.49 -39.89
CA GLU A 75 40.67 30.24 -38.80
C GLU A 75 40.06 29.32 -37.72
N LEU A 76 39.45 28.19 -38.12
CA LEU A 76 38.92 27.20 -37.18
C LEU A 76 40.06 26.51 -36.39
N GLU A 77 41.15 26.14 -37.07
CA GLU A 77 42.34 25.55 -36.44
C GLU A 77 43.08 26.54 -35.52
N ASP A 78 43.08 27.83 -35.86
CA ASP A 78 43.61 28.90 -35.01
C ASP A 78 42.73 29.12 -33.77
N LEU A 79 41.39 29.13 -33.93
CA LEU A 79 40.45 29.25 -32.81
C LEU A 79 40.53 28.04 -31.87
N GLN A 80 40.65 26.83 -32.39
CA GLN A 80 40.85 25.62 -31.57
C GLN A 80 42.14 25.72 -30.74
N ARG A 81 43.24 26.21 -31.33
CA ARG A 81 44.49 26.45 -30.60
C ARG A 81 44.31 27.52 -29.53
N GLN A 82 43.61 28.61 -29.81
CA GLN A 82 43.32 29.65 -28.82
C GLN A 82 42.45 29.13 -27.68
N VAL A 83 41.45 28.29 -27.95
CA VAL A 83 40.63 27.66 -26.91
C VAL A 83 41.47 26.74 -26.04
N LEU A 84 42.35 25.92 -26.63
CA LEU A 84 43.28 25.08 -25.85
C LEU A 84 44.23 25.92 -24.99
N GLU A 85 44.78 27.01 -25.54
CA GLU A 85 45.67 27.91 -24.82
C GLU A 85 44.95 28.62 -23.67
N LEU A 86 43.73 29.12 -23.91
CA LEU A 86 42.91 29.77 -22.88
C LEU A 86 42.49 28.78 -21.80
N LYS A 87 42.20 27.52 -22.15
CA LYS A 87 41.95 26.45 -21.17
C LYS A 87 43.18 26.17 -20.32
N SER A 88 44.36 26.05 -20.94
CA SER A 88 45.62 25.88 -20.20
C SER A 88 45.86 27.04 -19.23
N LYS A 89 45.66 28.29 -19.69
CA LYS A 89 45.80 29.48 -18.84
C LYS A 89 44.77 29.52 -17.71
N LEU A 90 43.54 29.06 -17.96
CA LEU A 90 42.49 28.98 -16.97
C LEU A 90 42.82 27.90 -15.92
N ASP A 91 43.33 26.75 -16.34
CA ASP A 91 43.75 25.68 -15.43
C ASP A 91 44.98 26.10 -14.60
N GLU A 92 45.94 26.77 -15.22
CA GLU A 92 47.08 27.38 -14.52
C GLU A 92 46.64 28.46 -13.53
N ALA A 93 45.67 29.31 -13.89
CA ALA A 93 45.11 30.32 -13.01
C ALA A 93 44.31 29.70 -11.85
N LYS A 94 43.54 28.62 -12.11
CA LYS A 94 42.84 27.84 -11.08
C LYS A 94 43.81 27.16 -10.12
N LEU A 95 44.89 26.57 -10.63
CA LEU A 95 45.96 25.99 -9.81
C LEU A 95 46.69 27.06 -8.99
N HIS A 96 47.00 28.21 -9.58
CA HIS A 96 47.60 29.33 -8.87
C HIS A 96 46.66 29.95 -7.81
N ALA A 97 45.35 30.01 -8.07
CA ALA A 97 44.36 30.45 -7.10
C ALA A 97 44.22 29.44 -5.94
N ALA A 98 44.21 28.14 -6.24
CA ALA A 98 44.21 27.08 -5.24
C ALA A 98 45.49 27.07 -4.38
N PHE A 99 46.65 27.40 -4.95
CA PHE A 99 47.93 27.50 -4.21
C PHE A 99 48.08 28.78 -3.39
N LYS A 100 47.46 29.90 -3.82
CA LYS A 100 47.47 31.16 -3.06
C LYS A 100 46.44 31.21 -1.93
N GLN A 101 45.43 30.36 -2.00
CA GLN A 101 44.35 30.30 -1.03
C GLN A 101 44.53 29.07 -0.14
N GLU A 102 45.40 29.18 0.89
CA GLU A 102 45.37 28.23 2.00
C GLU A 102 44.02 28.39 2.71
N MET A 103 43.04 27.57 2.30
CA MET A 103 41.71 27.58 2.90
C MET A 103 41.82 27.13 4.35
N SER A 104 41.24 27.92 5.25
CA SER A 104 41.13 27.51 6.65
C SER A 104 40.38 26.19 6.74
N PRO A 105 40.73 25.28 7.68
CA PRO A 105 40.01 24.02 7.88
C PRO A 105 38.48 24.20 8.03
N ALA A 106 38.04 25.33 8.58
CA ALA A 106 36.63 25.67 8.70
C ALA A 106 35.96 26.01 7.36
N GLU A 107 36.67 26.69 6.45
CA GLU A 107 36.18 27.03 5.11
C GLU A 107 36.09 25.79 4.22
N SER A 108 37.07 24.89 4.33
CA SER A 108 37.04 23.59 3.65
C SER A 108 35.85 22.75 4.10
N LEU A 109 35.59 22.69 5.41
CA LEU A 109 34.43 21.99 5.96
C LEU A 109 33.10 22.66 5.56
N ALA A 110 33.04 23.99 5.50
CA ALA A 110 31.85 24.72 5.06
C ALA A 110 31.52 24.42 3.59
N ARG A 111 32.53 24.39 2.71
CA ARG A 111 32.35 24.03 1.29
C ARG A 111 31.93 22.57 1.10
N LEU A 112 32.50 21.65 1.88
CA LEU A 112 32.07 20.24 1.86
C LEU A 112 30.59 20.12 2.26
N ARG A 113 30.20 20.77 3.36
CA ARG A 113 28.79 20.78 3.82
C ARG A 113 27.85 21.43 2.79
N GLN A 114 28.30 22.47 2.09
CA GLN A 114 27.52 23.10 1.03
C GLN A 114 27.33 22.17 -0.16
N ALA A 115 28.36 21.41 -0.55
CA ALA A 115 28.27 20.39 -1.59
C ALA A 115 27.31 19.25 -1.20
N ASP A 116 27.41 18.74 0.03
CA ASP A 116 26.52 17.70 0.55
C ASP A 116 25.05 18.18 0.61
N ALA A 117 24.83 19.44 1.01
CA ALA A 117 23.51 20.04 1.02
C ALA A 117 22.94 20.20 -0.40
N ALA A 118 23.78 20.61 -1.37
CA ALA A 118 23.38 20.72 -2.76
C ALA A 118 22.98 19.36 -3.37
N LEU A 119 23.74 18.30 -3.06
CA LEU A 119 23.40 16.92 -3.45
C LEU A 119 22.08 16.48 -2.83
N SER A 120 21.89 16.73 -1.53
CA SER A 120 20.67 16.39 -0.80
C SER A 120 19.43 17.09 -1.38
N LEU A 121 19.57 18.36 -1.77
CA LEU A 121 18.48 19.12 -2.41
C LEU A 121 18.14 18.59 -3.80
N LYS A 122 19.17 18.20 -4.58
CA LYS A 122 18.98 17.58 -5.89
C LYS A 122 18.24 16.24 -5.77
N GLU A 123 18.64 15.40 -4.82
CA GLU A 123 17.96 14.13 -4.55
C GLU A 123 16.51 14.36 -4.08
N ASN A 124 16.29 15.30 -3.17
CA ASN A 124 14.94 15.64 -2.70
C ASN A 124 14.03 16.09 -3.86
N LYS A 125 14.56 16.90 -4.79
CA LYS A 125 13.86 17.31 -6.01
C LYS A 125 13.52 16.10 -6.88
N GLN A 126 14.47 15.21 -7.12
CA GLN A 126 14.23 13.98 -7.89
C GLN A 126 13.16 13.09 -7.26
N LEU A 127 13.15 12.96 -5.93
CA LEU A 127 12.14 12.22 -5.20
C LEU A 127 10.76 12.87 -5.30
N LYS A 128 10.66 14.20 -5.23
CA LYS A 128 9.40 14.93 -5.42
C LYS A 128 8.85 14.75 -6.84
N ASP A 129 9.72 14.86 -7.85
CA ASP A 129 9.34 14.64 -9.24
C ASP A 129 8.84 13.20 -9.45
N ALA A 130 9.50 12.21 -8.84
CA ALA A 130 9.07 10.82 -8.88
C ALA A 130 7.72 10.59 -8.17
N LEU A 131 7.48 11.23 -7.03
CA LEU A 131 6.20 11.21 -6.33
C LEU A 131 5.07 11.82 -7.17
N ASP A 132 5.33 12.93 -7.86
CA ASP A 132 4.34 13.56 -8.74
C ASP A 132 3.97 12.66 -9.92
N VAL A 133 4.95 11.98 -10.51
CA VAL A 133 4.72 10.96 -11.56
C VAL A 133 3.87 9.82 -11.02
N GLN A 134 4.18 9.29 -9.83
CA GLN A 134 3.40 8.21 -9.20
C GLN A 134 1.98 8.66 -8.85
N ASN A 135 1.80 9.86 -8.29
CA ASN A 135 0.48 10.42 -7.99
C ASN A 135 -0.35 10.61 -9.26
N SER A 136 0.27 11.09 -10.35
CA SER A 136 -0.38 11.19 -11.67
C SER A 136 -0.81 9.82 -12.19
N PHE A 137 0.05 8.80 -12.04
CA PHE A 137 -0.27 7.42 -12.42
C PHE A 137 -1.44 6.86 -11.61
N ILE A 138 -1.45 7.04 -10.29
CA ILE A 138 -2.55 6.64 -9.41
C ILE A 138 -3.85 7.36 -9.83
N GLY A 139 -3.78 8.65 -10.14
CA GLY A 139 -4.92 9.44 -10.63
C GLY A 139 -5.50 8.89 -11.93
N LYS A 140 -4.63 8.55 -12.90
CA LYS A 140 -5.02 7.93 -14.18
C LYS A 140 -5.62 6.54 -13.97
N LEU A 141 -5.01 5.71 -13.12
CA LEU A 141 -5.53 4.38 -12.78
C LEU A 141 -6.91 4.49 -12.11
N GLY A 142 -7.07 5.41 -11.16
CA GLY A 142 -8.35 5.70 -10.53
C GLY A 142 -9.42 6.16 -11.54
N ALA A 143 -9.05 6.94 -12.55
CA ALA A 143 -9.96 7.35 -13.62
C ALA A 143 -10.38 6.19 -14.54
N CYS A 144 -9.45 5.27 -14.85
CA CYS A 144 -9.75 4.05 -15.61
C CYS A 144 -10.68 3.11 -14.83
N LEU A 145 -10.44 2.92 -13.53
CA LEU A 145 -11.26 2.06 -12.68
C LEU A 145 -12.66 2.63 -12.42
N ARG A 146 -12.84 3.96 -12.47
CA ARG A 146 -14.16 4.60 -12.36
C ARG A 146 -15.05 4.41 -13.60
N LYS A 147 -14.49 4.07 -14.77
CA LYS A 147 -15.28 3.77 -15.97
C LYS A 147 -15.78 2.32 -15.93
N LYS A 148 -16.91 2.07 -15.27
CA LYS A 148 -17.61 0.78 -15.33
C LYS A 148 -18.11 0.48 -16.76
N PRO A 149 -17.86 -0.71 -17.32
CA PRO A 149 -18.66 -1.20 -18.44
C PRO A 149 -20.09 -1.43 -17.93
N ARG A 150 -21.08 -0.81 -18.58
CA ARG A 150 -22.49 -1.03 -18.28
C ARG A 150 -22.93 -2.40 -18.86
N HIS A 151 -22.66 -3.49 -18.16
CA HIS A 151 -23.40 -4.75 -18.28
C HIS A 151 -23.33 -5.52 -16.95
N GLU A 152 -24.48 -5.71 -16.32
CA GLU A 152 -24.69 -6.39 -15.04
C GLU A 152 -24.56 -7.91 -15.21
N ILE A 153 -23.32 -8.38 -15.29
CA ILE A 153 -22.97 -9.75 -14.94
C ILE A 153 -21.88 -9.60 -13.89
N LEU A 154 -22.11 -10.13 -12.69
CA LEU A 154 -21.10 -10.12 -11.63
C LEU A 154 -19.78 -10.65 -12.20
N SER A 155 -18.71 -9.87 -12.14
CA SER A 155 -17.43 -10.26 -12.69
C SER A 155 -16.75 -11.28 -11.77
N SER A 156 -15.82 -12.07 -12.30
CA SER A 156 -15.01 -13.01 -11.50
C SER A 156 -14.26 -12.34 -10.34
N ASP A 157 -14.10 -11.02 -10.35
CA ASP A 157 -13.34 -10.25 -9.36
C ASP A 157 -14.21 -9.52 -8.33
N ASP A 158 -15.53 -9.73 -8.33
CA ASP A 158 -16.45 -8.98 -7.44
C ASP A 158 -16.28 -9.33 -5.95
N TRP A 159 -15.66 -10.48 -5.65
CA TRP A 159 -15.21 -10.83 -4.31
C TRP A 159 -14.22 -9.81 -3.73
N ARG A 160 -13.52 -9.03 -4.57
CA ARG A 160 -12.60 -7.96 -4.15
C ARG A 160 -13.34 -6.76 -3.54
N VAL A 161 -14.64 -6.66 -3.76
CA VAL A 161 -15.55 -5.72 -3.08
C VAL A 161 -16.56 -6.45 -2.19
N TYR A 162 -16.22 -7.68 -1.80
CA TYR A 162 -16.99 -8.53 -0.87
C TYR A 162 -18.41 -8.85 -1.35
N LYS A 163 -18.57 -9.09 -2.64
CA LYS A 163 -19.83 -9.55 -3.22
C LYS A 163 -19.79 -11.04 -3.56
N LEU A 164 -20.91 -11.72 -3.37
CA LEU A 164 -21.08 -13.13 -3.72
C LEU A 164 -22.06 -13.29 -4.88
N ALA A 165 -21.69 -14.15 -5.84
CA ALA A 165 -22.56 -14.57 -6.92
C ALA A 165 -23.55 -15.66 -6.46
N ALA A 166 -24.66 -15.80 -7.19
CA ALA A 166 -25.64 -16.86 -6.94
C ALA A 166 -25.17 -18.23 -7.47
N GLN A 167 -24.26 -18.25 -8.45
CA GLN A 167 -23.71 -19.50 -8.97
C GLN A 167 -22.78 -20.15 -7.93
N LYS A 168 -23.12 -21.38 -7.52
CA LYS A 168 -22.42 -22.14 -6.47
C LYS A 168 -20.89 -22.16 -6.61
N SER A 169 -20.35 -22.51 -7.78
CA SER A 169 -18.89 -22.62 -7.96
C SER A 169 -18.17 -21.27 -7.79
N LEU A 170 -18.71 -20.20 -8.37
CA LEU A 170 -18.17 -18.85 -8.22
C LEU A 170 -18.29 -18.35 -6.79
N ARG A 171 -19.42 -18.66 -6.15
CA ARG A 171 -19.69 -18.33 -4.74
C ARG A 171 -18.67 -18.97 -3.81
N GLU A 172 -18.49 -20.28 -3.90
CA GLU A 172 -17.53 -21.00 -3.06
C GLU A 172 -16.08 -20.53 -3.28
N ALA A 173 -15.72 -20.24 -4.54
CA ALA A 173 -14.42 -19.66 -4.87
C ALA A 173 -14.25 -18.25 -4.27
N ALA A 174 -15.30 -17.41 -4.35
CA ALA A 174 -15.31 -16.07 -3.76
C ALA A 174 -15.20 -16.09 -2.23
N ILE A 175 -15.93 -16.99 -1.55
CA ILE A 175 -15.84 -17.18 -0.09
C ILE A 175 -14.40 -17.49 0.32
N ARG A 176 -13.76 -18.46 -0.34
CA ARG A 176 -12.35 -18.80 -0.08
C ARG A 176 -11.42 -17.63 -0.39
N ALA A 177 -11.62 -16.93 -1.52
CA ALA A 177 -10.79 -15.80 -1.92
C ALA A 177 -10.90 -14.60 -0.96
N ILE A 178 -12.09 -14.31 -0.42
CA ILE A 178 -12.32 -13.30 0.62
C ILE A 178 -11.51 -13.66 1.87
N ALA A 179 -11.61 -14.90 2.34
CA ALA A 179 -10.87 -15.37 3.51
C ALA A 179 -9.34 -15.32 3.28
N ASP A 180 -8.84 -15.77 2.13
CA ASP A 180 -7.41 -15.76 1.82
C ASP A 180 -6.87 -14.33 1.72
N ARG A 181 -7.66 -13.40 1.16
CA ARG A 181 -7.29 -11.98 1.14
C ARG A 181 -7.27 -11.38 2.54
N GLN A 182 -8.21 -11.77 3.40
CA GLN A 182 -8.24 -11.32 4.78
C GLN A 182 -7.00 -11.83 5.52
N LEU A 183 -6.56 -13.07 5.28
CA LEU A 183 -5.32 -13.60 5.84
C LEU A 183 -4.10 -12.79 5.38
N ARG A 184 -3.97 -12.50 4.07
CA ARG A 184 -2.87 -11.70 3.52
C ARG A 184 -2.76 -10.29 4.11
N ARG A 185 -3.85 -9.75 4.68
CA ARG A 185 -3.88 -8.44 5.33
C ARG A 185 -3.49 -8.46 6.80
N LYS A 186 -3.46 -9.63 7.44
CA LYS A 186 -3.24 -9.80 8.87
C LYS A 186 -2.01 -9.03 9.34
N ASP A 187 -0.86 -9.27 8.72
CA ASP A 187 0.40 -8.71 9.20
C ASP A 187 0.40 -7.19 9.13
N SER A 188 -0.03 -6.60 7.99
CA SER A 188 -0.16 -5.15 7.88
C SER A 188 -1.16 -4.56 8.90
N ALA A 189 -2.27 -5.25 9.15
CA ALA A 189 -3.27 -4.82 10.13
C ALA A 189 -2.69 -4.88 11.55
N PHE A 190 -1.95 -5.94 11.89
CA PHE A 190 -1.33 -6.13 13.20
C PHE A 190 -0.19 -5.13 13.42
N ILE A 191 0.58 -4.78 12.38
CA ILE A 191 1.60 -3.72 12.47
C ILE A 191 0.94 -2.40 12.85
N ASN A 192 -0.12 -2.02 12.11
CA ASN A 192 -0.82 -0.75 12.33
C ASN A 192 -1.52 -0.68 13.70
N ALA A 193 -2.00 -1.83 14.20
CA ALA A 193 -2.62 -1.96 15.51
C ALA A 193 -1.60 -2.05 16.66
N GLY A 194 -0.31 -2.24 16.36
CA GLY A 194 0.73 -2.47 17.37
C GLY A 194 0.67 -3.86 18.03
N LEU A 195 0.11 -4.85 17.34
CA LEU A 195 -0.03 -6.23 17.80
C LEU A 195 1.07 -7.16 17.28
N MET A 196 1.79 -6.80 16.20
CA MET A 196 2.94 -7.58 15.76
C MET A 196 3.99 -7.64 16.86
N ASP A 197 4.44 -8.85 17.16
CA ASP A 197 5.45 -9.14 18.19
C ASP A 197 5.11 -8.59 19.60
N CYS A 198 3.85 -8.23 19.84
CA CYS A 198 3.40 -7.70 21.13
C CYS A 198 3.45 -8.81 22.19
N THR A 199 4.16 -8.56 23.29
CA THR A 199 4.29 -9.49 24.42
C THR A 199 3.52 -9.03 25.65
N GLU A 200 3.20 -7.74 25.73
CA GLU A 200 2.52 -7.14 26.87
C GLU A 200 1.01 -7.37 26.80
N TYR A 201 0.36 -7.37 27.97
CA TYR A 201 -1.09 -7.35 28.02
C TYR A 201 -1.63 -6.03 27.47
N VAL A 202 -2.46 -6.10 26.44
CA VAL A 202 -3.09 -4.95 25.81
C VAL A 202 -4.58 -5.20 25.74
N PHE A 203 -5.38 -4.20 26.12
CA PHE A 203 -6.76 -4.07 25.71
C PHE A 203 -7.00 -2.61 25.35
N ARG A 204 -7.49 -2.34 24.15
CA ARG A 204 -7.78 -0.99 23.68
C ARG A 204 -8.99 -1.02 22.77
N SER A 205 -9.96 -0.18 23.09
CA SER A 205 -11.05 0.18 22.17
C SER A 205 -10.88 1.64 21.80
N ARG A 206 -10.79 1.94 20.50
CA ARG A 206 -10.65 3.31 20.01
C ARG A 206 -11.34 3.52 18.68
N THR A 207 -11.69 4.76 18.43
CA THR A 207 -12.14 5.19 17.11
C THR A 207 -10.93 5.54 16.24
N ILE A 208 -10.88 5.02 15.02
CA ILE A 208 -9.85 5.32 14.03
C ILE A 208 -10.44 5.97 12.77
N LYS A 209 -9.61 6.69 12.02
CA LYS A 209 -10.03 7.30 10.76
C LYS A 209 -10.32 6.21 9.73
N SER A 210 -11.53 6.20 9.19
CA SER A 210 -11.88 5.35 8.06
C SER A 210 -11.28 5.87 6.76
N GLN A 211 -11.17 4.99 5.76
CA GLN A 211 -10.83 5.39 4.39
C GLN A 211 -11.95 6.22 3.77
N ASN A 212 -13.20 5.98 4.16
CA ASN A 212 -14.34 6.81 3.78
C ASN A 212 -14.44 7.99 4.77
N PRO A 213 -14.35 9.25 4.32
CA PRO A 213 -14.48 10.42 5.19
C PRO A 213 -15.86 10.55 5.85
N HIS A 214 -16.87 9.82 5.35
CA HIS A 214 -18.21 9.78 5.93
C HIS A 214 -18.42 8.65 6.93
N ALA A 215 -17.46 7.72 7.06
CA ALA A 215 -17.56 6.58 7.94
C ALA A 215 -16.64 6.71 9.17
N VAL A 216 -17.02 6.01 10.23
CA VAL A 216 -16.24 5.92 11.46
C VAL A 216 -15.91 4.44 11.69
N THR A 217 -14.66 4.14 12.06
CA THR A 217 -14.26 2.76 12.32
C THR A 217 -13.93 2.61 13.80
N LEU A 218 -14.61 1.67 14.46
CA LEU A 218 -14.26 1.18 15.78
C LEU A 218 -13.15 0.14 15.62
N GLU A 219 -12.04 0.35 16.32
CA GLU A 219 -10.95 -0.61 16.43
C GLU A 219 -10.89 -1.15 17.87
N VAL A 220 -11.00 -2.47 18.00
CA VAL A 220 -10.76 -3.18 19.26
C VAL A 220 -9.52 -4.04 19.10
N THR A 221 -8.53 -3.81 19.96
CA THR A 221 -7.30 -4.59 20.02
C THR A 221 -7.16 -5.25 21.38
N MET A 222 -6.71 -6.49 21.38
CA MET A 222 -6.36 -7.19 22.61
C MET A 222 -5.15 -8.09 22.38
N ASN A 223 -4.27 -8.15 23.37
CA ASN A 223 -3.18 -9.10 23.45
C ASN A 223 -3.15 -9.67 24.87
N VAL A 224 -3.29 -10.99 25.02
CA VAL A 224 -3.40 -11.64 26.33
C VAL A 224 -2.67 -12.98 26.32
N GLU A 225 -2.09 -13.34 27.46
CA GLU A 225 -1.55 -14.68 27.70
C GLU A 225 -2.63 -15.53 28.37
N LEU A 226 -2.82 -16.74 27.87
CA LEU A 226 -3.84 -17.65 28.37
C LEU A 226 -3.17 -18.92 28.91
N ALA A 227 -3.63 -19.36 30.08
CA ALA A 227 -3.09 -20.51 30.81
C ALA A 227 -3.63 -21.85 30.28
N ALA A 228 -3.64 -22.01 28.96
CA ALA A 228 -3.80 -23.28 28.27
C ALA A 228 -3.08 -23.24 26.91
N PRO A 229 -2.67 -24.40 26.37
CA PRO A 229 -1.97 -24.48 25.09
C PRO A 229 -2.85 -24.05 23.91
N ARG A 230 -2.18 -23.59 22.84
CA ARG A 230 -2.79 -23.04 21.62
C ARG A 230 -3.93 -23.89 21.08
N ASP A 231 -3.76 -25.21 21.00
CA ASP A 231 -4.74 -26.12 20.39
C ASP A 231 -6.05 -26.17 21.20
N VAL A 232 -5.95 -26.09 22.54
CA VAL A 232 -7.12 -26.02 23.42
C VAL A 232 -7.87 -24.71 23.24
N ILE A 233 -7.14 -23.58 23.23
CA ILE A 233 -7.74 -22.26 23.08
C ILE A 233 -8.36 -22.10 21.69
N SER A 234 -7.62 -22.41 20.63
CA SER A 234 -8.09 -22.27 19.25
C SER A 234 -9.32 -23.14 18.96
N GLY A 235 -9.38 -24.36 19.51
CA GLY A 235 -10.57 -25.21 19.41
C GLY A 235 -11.79 -24.58 20.10
N ALA A 236 -11.61 -23.99 21.28
CA ALA A 236 -12.68 -23.30 21.99
C ALA A 236 -13.16 -22.04 21.24
N VAL A 237 -12.23 -21.24 20.72
CA VAL A 237 -12.54 -20.07 19.90
C VAL A 237 -13.29 -20.49 18.63
N TRP A 238 -12.77 -21.45 17.87
CA TRP A 238 -13.41 -21.89 16.62
C TRP A 238 -14.80 -22.48 16.86
N HIS A 239 -15.01 -23.19 17.97
CA HIS A 239 -16.32 -23.70 18.36
C HIS A 239 -17.35 -22.57 18.49
N VAL A 240 -16.99 -21.42 19.06
CA VAL A 240 -17.89 -20.25 19.16
C VAL A 240 -18.17 -19.66 17.77
N PHE A 241 -17.15 -19.55 16.91
CA PHE A 241 -17.28 -19.02 15.54
C PHE A 241 -18.06 -19.95 14.58
N SER A 242 -18.10 -21.25 14.87
CA SER A 242 -18.68 -22.29 13.99
C SER A 242 -19.88 -23.02 14.58
N CYS A 243 -20.44 -22.50 15.69
CA CYS A 243 -21.61 -23.06 16.35
C CYS A 243 -22.85 -22.99 15.44
N ASP A 244 -23.64 -24.06 15.41
CA ASP A 244 -24.88 -24.13 14.61
C ASP A 244 -25.97 -23.19 15.15
N THR A 245 -25.90 -22.86 16.43
CA THR A 245 -26.73 -21.83 17.08
C THR A 245 -25.84 -20.69 17.56
N PRO A 246 -25.69 -19.61 16.77
CA PRO A 246 -24.87 -18.47 17.16
C PRO A 246 -25.36 -17.83 18.47
N PRO A 247 -24.46 -17.21 19.25
CA PRO A 247 -24.85 -16.46 20.45
C PRO A 247 -25.79 -15.30 20.13
N GLY A 248 -26.70 -14.98 21.05
CA GLY A 248 -27.54 -13.78 20.98
C GLY A 248 -28.75 -13.83 20.05
N MET A 249 -29.22 -15.02 19.64
CA MET A 249 -30.41 -15.12 18.79
C MET A 249 -31.68 -14.65 19.50
N SER A 250 -32.40 -13.73 18.88
CA SER A 250 -33.77 -13.37 19.25
C SER A 250 -34.77 -14.31 18.56
N GLN A 251 -36.04 -14.31 18.98
CA GLN A 251 -37.10 -15.09 18.32
C GLN A 251 -37.38 -14.63 16.87
N HIS A 252 -36.88 -13.46 16.49
CA HIS A 252 -37.11 -12.85 15.17
C HIS A 252 -35.87 -12.90 14.27
N THR A 253 -34.79 -13.50 14.75
CA THR A 253 -33.55 -13.70 13.99
C THR A 253 -33.71 -14.84 12.98
N THR A 254 -33.23 -14.63 11.76
CA THR A 254 -33.03 -15.69 10.77
C THR A 254 -31.54 -15.94 10.59
N VAL A 255 -31.10 -17.19 10.75
CA VAL A 255 -29.72 -17.62 10.52
C VAL A 255 -29.70 -18.73 9.48
N PHE A 256 -28.81 -18.58 8.49
CA PHE A 256 -28.49 -19.62 7.52
C PHE A 256 -26.98 -19.82 7.48
N GLN A 257 -26.53 -21.07 7.43
CA GLN A 257 -25.11 -21.40 7.44
C GLN A 257 -24.77 -22.31 6.25
N GLU A 258 -23.76 -21.90 5.49
CA GLU A 258 -23.18 -22.66 4.38
C GLU A 258 -21.76 -23.08 4.78
N ARG A 259 -21.60 -24.36 5.13
CA ARG A 259 -20.31 -24.93 5.52
C ARG A 259 -19.62 -25.51 4.29
N LEU A 260 -18.49 -24.91 3.90
CA LEU A 260 -17.72 -25.34 2.73
C LEU A 260 -16.79 -26.51 3.08
N ASP A 261 -16.26 -26.50 4.30
CA ASP A 261 -15.42 -27.54 4.90
C ASP A 261 -15.41 -27.39 6.43
N ALA A 262 -14.59 -28.17 7.14
CA ALA A 262 -14.53 -28.15 8.60
C ALA A 262 -14.08 -26.81 9.20
N PHE A 263 -13.38 -25.98 8.41
CA PHE A 263 -12.70 -24.77 8.87
C PHE A 263 -13.10 -23.52 8.07
N THR A 264 -14.06 -23.62 7.15
CA THR A 264 -14.57 -22.52 6.33
C THR A 264 -16.09 -22.49 6.39
N LEU A 265 -16.63 -21.40 6.93
CA LEU A 265 -18.06 -21.18 7.14
C LEU A 265 -18.47 -19.84 6.53
N TYR A 266 -19.57 -19.85 5.80
CA TYR A 266 -20.31 -18.64 5.49
C TYR A 266 -21.62 -18.64 6.27
N GLU A 267 -21.91 -17.54 6.94
CA GLU A 267 -23.12 -17.37 7.74
C GLU A 267 -23.89 -16.15 7.25
N GLN A 268 -25.18 -16.34 7.00
CA GLN A 268 -26.14 -15.27 6.81
C GLN A 268 -26.92 -15.07 8.10
N PHE A 269 -27.03 -13.83 8.50
CA PHE A 269 -27.82 -13.43 9.65
C PHE A 269 -28.66 -12.23 9.26
N SER A 270 -29.94 -12.29 9.59
CA SER A 270 -30.83 -11.14 9.42
C SER A 270 -31.82 -10.98 10.55
N GLU A 271 -32.07 -9.73 10.92
CA GLU A 271 -33.00 -9.37 11.98
C GLU A 271 -33.65 -8.01 11.66
N VAL A 272 -34.91 -7.84 12.05
CA VAL A 272 -35.61 -6.56 11.92
C VAL A 272 -35.19 -5.65 13.07
N ALA A 273 -34.54 -4.52 12.75
CA ALA A 273 -34.18 -3.51 13.75
C ALA A 273 -35.43 -2.84 14.35
N ALA A 274 -35.26 -2.16 15.48
CA ALA A 274 -36.33 -1.39 16.14
C ALA A 274 -36.99 -0.34 15.22
N GLY A 275 -36.26 0.15 14.21
CA GLY A 275 -36.76 1.07 13.18
C GLY A 275 -37.55 0.41 12.03
N GLY A 276 -37.71 -0.92 12.06
CA GLY A 276 -38.43 -1.69 11.03
C GLY A 276 -37.60 -2.07 9.80
N ALA A 277 -36.37 -1.53 9.67
CA ALA A 277 -35.45 -1.92 8.61
C ALA A 277 -34.86 -3.31 8.87
N MET A 278 -34.68 -4.10 7.80
CA MET A 278 -33.94 -5.36 7.90
C MET A 278 -32.45 -5.06 8.08
N THR A 279 -31.81 -5.77 8.99
CA THR A 279 -30.36 -5.74 9.18
C THR A 279 -29.76 -7.04 8.66
N HIS A 280 -28.56 -6.97 8.09
CA HIS A 280 -27.85 -8.12 7.55
C HIS A 280 -26.40 -8.17 8.04
N SER A 281 -26.03 -9.27 8.68
CA SER A 281 -24.68 -9.55 9.20
C SER A 281 -24.17 -10.84 8.59
N ASN A 282 -23.78 -10.75 7.31
CA ASN A 282 -23.34 -11.90 6.52
C ASN A 282 -21.82 -12.02 6.61
N LEU A 283 -21.30 -13.10 7.19
CA LEU A 283 -19.89 -13.25 7.53
C LEU A 283 -19.25 -14.48 6.87
N VAL A 284 -18.10 -14.28 6.23
CA VAL A 284 -17.16 -15.36 5.92
C VAL A 284 -16.25 -15.54 7.13
N ARG A 285 -16.11 -16.78 7.61
CA ARG A 285 -15.23 -17.17 8.72
C ARG A 285 -14.31 -18.30 8.27
N LYS A 286 -13.03 -18.23 8.65
CA LYS A 286 -12.09 -19.31 8.34
C LYS A 286 -11.02 -19.49 9.41
N PHE A 287 -10.64 -20.72 9.66
CA PHE A 287 -9.56 -21.11 10.57
C PHE A 287 -8.38 -21.71 9.79
N TYR A 288 -7.21 -21.07 9.89
CA TYR A 288 -5.93 -21.48 9.30
C TYR A 288 -4.95 -22.00 10.36
N GLY A 289 -4.02 -22.84 9.90
CA GLY A 289 -2.92 -23.34 10.73
C GLY A 289 -3.26 -24.55 11.57
N HIS A 290 -4.52 -25.02 11.57
CA HIS A 290 -4.99 -26.09 12.46
C HIS A 290 -4.23 -27.42 12.31
N ASP A 291 -3.59 -27.66 11.17
CA ASP A 291 -2.82 -28.87 10.86
C ASP A 291 -1.34 -28.76 11.25
N ASN A 292 -0.86 -27.57 11.62
CA ASN A 292 0.57 -27.31 11.82
C ASN A 292 0.89 -26.98 13.27
N HIS A 293 1.55 -27.91 13.95
CA HIS A 293 1.88 -27.77 15.36
C HIS A 293 2.86 -26.62 15.67
N ASP A 294 3.64 -26.15 14.70
CA ASP A 294 4.68 -25.12 14.91
C ASP A 294 4.27 -23.71 14.45
N GLN A 295 3.03 -23.51 13.97
CA GLN A 295 2.57 -22.21 13.46
C GLN A 295 1.44 -21.61 14.29
N ASP A 296 1.25 -20.29 14.14
CA ASP A 296 0.10 -19.62 14.74
C ASP A 296 -1.21 -20.19 14.18
N HIS A 297 -2.16 -20.39 15.08
CA HIS A 297 -3.55 -20.66 14.70
C HIS A 297 -4.22 -19.32 14.42
N VAL A 298 -4.81 -19.16 13.23
CA VAL A 298 -5.43 -17.89 12.81
C VAL A 298 -6.89 -18.11 12.46
N ILE A 299 -7.78 -17.51 13.23
CA ILE A 299 -9.21 -17.45 12.95
C ILE A 299 -9.53 -16.05 12.47
N LEU A 300 -10.23 -15.91 11.34
CA LEU A 300 -10.58 -14.62 10.79
C LEU A 300 -12.04 -14.56 10.35
N TRP A 301 -12.55 -13.33 10.24
CA TRP A 301 -13.87 -13.08 9.70
C TRP A 301 -13.91 -11.81 8.87
N ARG A 302 -14.83 -11.78 7.91
CA ARG A 302 -15.09 -10.62 7.06
C ARG A 302 -16.53 -10.58 6.57
N SER A 303 -17.17 -9.42 6.65
CA SER A 303 -18.51 -9.21 6.11
C SER A 303 -18.56 -9.30 4.59
N VAL A 304 -19.62 -9.93 4.09
CA VAL A 304 -20.07 -9.89 2.70
C VAL A 304 -21.05 -8.76 2.58
N LEU A 305 -20.79 -7.81 1.68
CA LEU A 305 -21.57 -6.58 1.55
C LEU A 305 -22.72 -6.70 0.54
N GLU A 306 -22.68 -7.69 -0.33
CA GLU A 306 -23.75 -8.00 -1.27
C GLU A 306 -23.77 -9.49 -1.58
N ASP A 307 -24.95 -10.09 -1.56
CA ASP A 307 -25.12 -11.50 -1.89
C ASP A 307 -26.28 -11.65 -2.88
N ALA A 308 -26.00 -12.15 -4.08
CA ALA A 308 -27.02 -12.37 -5.10
C ALA A 308 -28.07 -13.43 -4.73
N MET A 309 -27.83 -14.26 -3.71
CA MET A 309 -28.82 -15.17 -3.13
C MET A 309 -29.71 -14.51 -2.07
N VAL A 310 -29.41 -13.28 -1.65
CA VAL A 310 -30.20 -12.49 -0.71
C VAL A 310 -30.71 -11.25 -1.45
N PRO A 311 -31.84 -11.36 -2.18
CA PRO A 311 -32.43 -10.23 -2.88
C PRO A 311 -32.66 -9.07 -1.92
N HIS A 312 -32.44 -7.84 -2.38
CA HIS A 312 -32.72 -6.63 -1.60
C HIS A 312 -31.91 -6.45 -0.31
N MET A 313 -30.79 -7.19 -0.14
CA MET A 313 -29.90 -7.01 1.02
C MET A 313 -29.46 -5.55 1.22
N ALA A 314 -29.23 -4.82 0.11
CA ALA A 314 -28.82 -3.42 0.13
C ALA A 314 -29.96 -2.43 0.46
N ASP A 315 -31.22 -2.89 0.50
CA ASP A 315 -32.35 -2.07 0.93
C ASP A 315 -32.43 -1.98 2.47
N GLY A 316 -31.72 -2.87 3.17
CA GLY A 316 -31.54 -2.88 4.62
C GLY A 316 -30.21 -2.30 5.07
N THR A 317 -29.94 -2.40 6.37
CA THR A 317 -28.66 -2.03 6.96
C THR A 317 -27.70 -3.22 6.91
N VAL A 318 -26.53 -3.05 6.29
CA VAL A 318 -25.53 -4.12 6.13
C VAL A 318 -24.34 -3.86 7.05
N GLU A 319 -23.94 -4.87 7.80
CA GLU A 319 -22.74 -4.81 8.64
C GLU A 319 -21.47 -4.83 7.78
N ASP A 320 -20.54 -3.90 8.06
CA ASP A 320 -19.18 -3.92 7.52
C ASP A 320 -18.18 -4.09 8.65
N GLU A 321 -17.83 -5.35 8.91
CA GLU A 321 -16.90 -5.75 9.95
C GLU A 321 -15.78 -6.64 9.38
N CYS A 322 -14.61 -6.59 9.99
CA CYS A 322 -13.61 -7.64 9.84
C CYS A 322 -12.75 -7.81 11.08
N GLY A 323 -12.17 -8.99 11.24
CA GLY A 323 -11.22 -9.20 12.31
C GLY A 323 -10.40 -10.47 12.19
N TRP A 324 -9.50 -10.61 13.14
CA TRP A 324 -8.55 -11.70 13.27
C TRP A 324 -8.33 -12.05 14.74
N ILE A 325 -8.17 -13.33 15.00
CA ILE A 325 -7.63 -13.90 16.22
C ILE A 325 -6.41 -14.72 15.82
N ALA A 326 -5.22 -14.30 16.25
CA ALA A 326 -4.00 -15.08 16.12
C ALA A 326 -3.64 -15.69 17.48
N ILE A 327 -3.38 -16.98 17.51
CA ILE A 327 -3.07 -17.73 18.72
C ILE A 327 -1.69 -18.37 18.52
N SER A 328 -0.70 -17.84 19.22
CA SER A 328 0.69 -18.26 19.13
C SER A 328 1.05 -19.14 20.32
N PRO A 329 1.76 -20.27 20.12
CA PRO A 329 2.23 -21.08 21.23
C PRO A 329 3.31 -20.30 22.01
N ILE A 330 3.27 -20.39 23.34
CA ILE A 330 4.37 -19.94 24.22
C ILE A 330 5.09 -21.17 24.76
N ASP A 331 4.34 -22.08 25.39
CA ASP A 331 4.82 -23.36 25.88
C ASP A 331 3.71 -24.43 25.85
N ALA A 332 3.94 -25.60 26.47
CA ALA A 332 2.97 -26.70 26.50
C ALA A 332 1.72 -26.43 27.35
N THR A 333 1.72 -25.35 28.13
CA THR A 333 0.69 -24.98 29.11
C THR A 333 0.10 -23.59 28.87
N SER A 334 0.71 -22.77 28.02
CA SER A 334 0.30 -21.39 27.78
C SER A 334 0.39 -21.00 26.30
N CYS A 335 -0.41 -20.01 25.93
CA CYS A 335 -0.38 -19.42 24.59
C CYS A 335 -0.67 -17.92 24.65
N ARG A 336 -0.32 -17.21 23.59
CA ARG A 336 -0.69 -15.81 23.39
C ARG A 336 -1.87 -15.71 22.43
N LEU A 337 -2.86 -14.92 22.78
CA LEU A 337 -3.97 -14.56 21.90
C LEU A 337 -3.90 -13.07 21.56
N ALA A 338 -3.78 -12.76 20.28
CA ALA A 338 -3.92 -11.43 19.72
C ALA A 338 -5.24 -11.32 18.95
N PHE A 339 -6.06 -10.34 19.30
CA PHE A 339 -7.37 -10.07 18.69
C PHE A 339 -7.37 -8.66 18.08
N LEU A 340 -7.87 -8.55 16.86
CA LEU A 340 -8.10 -7.29 16.17
C LEU A 340 -9.47 -7.31 15.51
N LEU A 341 -10.27 -6.30 15.78
CA LEU A 341 -11.58 -6.07 15.19
C LEU A 341 -11.64 -4.66 14.61
N HIS A 342 -12.14 -4.54 13.39
CA HIS A 342 -12.55 -3.30 12.76
C HIS A 342 -14.04 -3.37 12.39
N ALA A 343 -14.87 -2.55 13.04
CA ALA A 343 -16.28 -2.40 12.71
C ALA A 343 -16.53 -1.00 12.13
N VAL A 344 -17.13 -0.93 10.94
CA VAL A 344 -17.34 0.32 10.20
C VAL A 344 -18.79 0.77 10.32
N PHE A 345 -18.96 2.01 10.75
CA PHE A 345 -20.24 2.71 10.82
C PHE A 345 -20.28 3.75 9.71
N ASP A 346 -21.08 3.50 8.66
CA ASP A 346 -21.19 4.37 7.49
C ASP A 346 -22.66 4.78 7.24
N PRO A 347 -23.06 5.99 7.64
CA PRO A 347 -24.44 6.46 7.54
C PRO A 347 -24.87 6.64 6.09
N THR A 348 -23.94 6.70 5.13
CA THR A 348 -24.25 6.81 3.71
C THR A 348 -24.75 5.49 3.10
N THR A 349 -24.53 4.38 3.81
CA THR A 349 -25.01 3.04 3.42
C THR A 349 -26.36 2.69 4.03
N LEU A 350 -26.89 3.53 4.92
CA LEU A 350 -28.17 3.29 5.58
C LEU A 350 -29.36 3.50 4.63
N PRO A 351 -30.50 2.81 4.85
CA PRO A 351 -31.71 2.98 4.05
C PRO A 351 -32.22 4.44 4.02
N ARG A 352 -32.83 4.84 2.90
CA ARG A 352 -33.37 6.20 2.70
C ARG A 352 -34.42 6.55 3.77
N GLY A 353 -34.16 7.61 4.52
CA GLY A 353 -35.01 8.07 5.63
C GLY A 353 -34.33 8.03 7.01
N ALA A 354 -33.23 7.27 7.16
CA ALA A 354 -32.42 7.22 8.38
C ALA A 354 -31.38 8.36 8.48
N VAL A 355 -31.28 9.21 7.45
CA VAL A 355 -30.16 10.14 7.22
C VAL A 355 -30.39 11.54 7.80
N ASP A 356 -31.51 11.79 8.50
CA ASP A 356 -31.68 13.09 9.15
C ASP A 356 -30.66 13.24 10.30
N GLN A 357 -29.69 14.13 10.06
CA GLN A 357 -28.86 14.80 11.07
C GLN A 357 -27.82 13.96 11.84
N ARG A 358 -27.00 13.16 11.15
CA ARG A 358 -25.78 12.59 11.76
C ARG A 358 -24.53 13.13 11.08
N SER A 359 -23.91 14.16 11.68
CA SER A 359 -22.56 14.55 11.31
C SER A 359 -21.58 13.42 11.66
N VAL A 360 -20.50 13.30 10.89
CA VAL A 360 -19.41 12.35 11.19
C VAL A 360 -18.87 12.55 12.60
N GLU A 361 -18.88 13.80 13.10
CA GLU A 361 -18.52 14.15 14.48
C GLU A 361 -19.48 13.55 15.51
N ALA A 362 -20.80 13.65 15.28
CA ALA A 362 -21.80 13.07 16.18
C ALA A 362 -21.71 11.54 16.20
N MET A 363 -21.38 10.93 15.07
CA MET A 363 -21.18 9.48 14.97
C MET A 363 -19.86 9.05 15.65
N THR A 364 -18.78 9.80 15.45
CA THR A 364 -17.51 9.62 16.18
C THR A 364 -17.75 9.66 17.68
N ALA A 365 -18.46 10.69 18.17
CA ALA A 365 -18.78 10.83 19.59
C ALA A 365 -19.70 9.71 20.12
N ALA A 366 -20.53 9.10 19.25
CA ALA A 366 -21.36 7.97 19.61
C ALA A 366 -20.56 6.66 19.68
N VAL A 367 -19.68 6.41 18.70
CA VAL A 367 -18.76 5.25 18.71
C VAL A 367 -17.78 5.37 19.87
N ASP A 368 -17.35 6.57 20.24
CA ASP A 368 -16.49 6.80 21.41
C ASP A 368 -17.15 6.38 22.73
N LYS A 369 -18.50 6.40 22.81
CA LYS A 369 -19.21 5.87 23.99
C LYS A 369 -19.16 4.35 24.08
N LEU A 370 -18.89 3.65 22.96
CA LEU A 370 -18.65 2.21 22.96
C LEU A 370 -17.25 1.87 23.49
N ASN A 371 -16.30 2.81 23.44
CA ASN A 371 -14.92 2.59 23.91
C ASN A 371 -14.77 2.51 25.43
N VAL A 372 -15.83 2.76 26.20
CA VAL A 372 -15.76 2.80 27.66
C VAL A 372 -15.77 1.36 28.19
N VAL A 373 -14.64 0.66 28.18
CA VAL A 373 -14.47 -0.63 28.86
C VAL A 373 -13.44 -0.49 29.99
N ASP A 374 -13.86 -0.78 31.21
CA ASP A 374 -12.96 -0.91 32.36
C ASP A 374 -12.55 -2.37 32.44
N VAL A 375 -11.56 -2.76 31.63
CA VAL A 375 -11.00 -4.11 31.70
C VAL A 375 -9.97 -4.16 32.83
N PRO A 376 -10.01 -5.17 33.71
CA PRO A 376 -8.93 -5.43 34.65
C PRO A 376 -7.59 -5.43 33.92
N ARG A 377 -6.61 -4.65 34.42
CA ARG A 377 -5.27 -4.55 33.81
C ARG A 377 -4.35 -5.71 34.21
N ILE A 378 -4.91 -6.79 34.75
CA ILE A 378 -4.14 -7.90 35.29
C ILE A 378 -4.36 -9.08 34.35
N ASN A 379 -3.27 -9.53 33.75
CA ASN A 379 -3.21 -10.79 33.04
C ASN A 379 -3.02 -11.91 34.08
N ASP A 380 -4.11 -12.61 34.41
CA ASP A 380 -4.14 -13.74 35.34
C ASP A 380 -4.17 -15.10 34.60
N GLY A 381 -3.85 -15.09 33.30
CA GLY A 381 -3.91 -16.28 32.45
C GLY A 381 -5.33 -16.65 32.01
N THR A 382 -6.33 -15.80 32.25
CA THR A 382 -7.71 -16.00 31.79
C THR A 382 -8.07 -15.06 30.65
N PHE A 383 -9.11 -15.41 29.90
CA PHE A 383 -9.69 -14.52 28.91
C PHE A 383 -10.54 -13.47 29.62
N PRO A 384 -10.32 -12.16 29.35
CA PRO A 384 -11.07 -11.10 30.02
C PRO A 384 -12.58 -11.31 29.91
N SER A 385 -13.29 -11.21 31.03
CA SER A 385 -14.76 -11.19 31.00
C SER A 385 -15.27 -9.76 30.91
N PRO A 386 -16.26 -9.49 30.05
CA PRO A 386 -16.84 -8.16 29.95
C PRO A 386 -17.43 -7.76 31.32
N THR A 387 -16.97 -6.63 31.87
CA THR A 387 -17.31 -6.15 33.22
C THR A 387 -18.56 -5.26 33.25
N LYS A 388 -19.15 -4.92 32.10
CA LYS A 388 -20.21 -3.91 32.02
C LYS A 388 -21.58 -4.50 31.72
N PRO A 389 -22.66 -3.97 32.34
CA PRO A 389 -24.00 -4.20 31.85
C PRO A 389 -24.13 -3.63 30.44
N THR A 390 -24.81 -4.36 29.55
CA THR A 390 -25.11 -3.92 28.18
C THR A 390 -25.88 -2.60 28.24
N LEU A 391 -25.18 -1.49 28.01
CA LEU A 391 -25.83 -0.19 27.89
C LEU A 391 -26.57 -0.15 26.56
N PRO A 392 -27.75 0.49 26.50
CA PRO A 392 -28.45 0.66 25.24
C PRO A 392 -27.56 1.43 24.26
N SER A 393 -27.57 0.99 23.00
CA SER A 393 -26.82 1.65 21.93
C SER A 393 -27.17 3.14 21.87
N PRO A 394 -26.17 4.04 21.67
CA PRO A 394 -26.43 5.45 21.51
C PRO A 394 -27.51 5.69 20.43
N PRO A 395 -28.42 6.68 20.58
CA PRO A 395 -29.46 6.95 19.58
C PRO A 395 -28.91 7.16 18.16
N GLN A 396 -27.69 7.72 18.06
CA GLN A 396 -26.99 7.93 16.79
C GLN A 396 -26.51 6.63 16.13
N LEU A 397 -26.56 5.50 16.82
CA LEU A 397 -26.20 4.17 16.35
C LEU A 397 -27.39 3.21 16.38
N ALA A 398 -28.64 3.71 16.49
CA ALA A 398 -29.83 2.87 16.59
C ALA A 398 -29.97 1.84 15.45
N GLU A 399 -29.63 2.23 14.22
CA GLU A 399 -29.65 1.34 13.04
C GLU A 399 -28.57 0.24 13.09
N TYR A 400 -27.53 0.43 13.89
CA TYR A 400 -26.44 -0.53 14.11
C TYR A 400 -26.60 -1.31 15.42
N ALA A 401 -27.64 -1.02 16.21
CA ALA A 401 -27.83 -1.63 17.52
C ALA A 401 -27.85 -3.16 17.48
N PRO A 402 -28.49 -3.83 16.49
CA PRO A 402 -28.45 -5.29 16.40
C PRO A 402 -27.03 -5.85 16.28
N PHE A 403 -26.14 -5.19 15.53
CA PHE A 403 -24.75 -5.62 15.39
C PHE A 403 -23.95 -5.43 16.68
N ILE A 404 -24.16 -4.30 17.37
CA ILE A 404 -23.50 -3.99 18.65
C ILE A 404 -23.93 -5.00 19.71
N GLU A 405 -25.24 -5.26 19.82
CA GLU A 405 -25.80 -6.23 20.77
C GLU A 405 -25.30 -7.64 20.47
N ARG A 406 -25.28 -8.03 19.19
CA ARG A 406 -24.72 -9.30 18.76
C ARG A 406 -23.23 -9.44 19.10
N GLY A 407 -22.43 -8.40 18.83
CA GLY A 407 -21.01 -8.36 19.18
C GLY A 407 -20.77 -8.56 20.68
N ASN A 408 -21.58 -7.90 21.52
CA ASN A 408 -21.53 -8.06 22.98
C ASN A 408 -21.87 -9.51 23.41
N GLN A 409 -22.91 -10.12 22.83
CA GLN A 409 -23.27 -11.51 23.11
C GLN A 409 -22.17 -12.48 22.65
N PHE A 410 -21.53 -12.17 21.52
CA PHE A 410 -20.42 -12.95 21.00
C PHE A 410 -19.20 -12.87 21.93
N GLU A 411 -18.85 -11.68 22.43
CA GLU A 411 -17.77 -11.47 23.39
C GLU A 411 -18.00 -12.27 24.69
N ILE A 412 -19.22 -12.25 25.22
CA ILE A 412 -19.61 -13.03 26.40
C ILE A 412 -19.43 -14.53 26.13
N ALA A 413 -19.96 -15.03 25.02
CA ALA A 413 -19.86 -16.44 24.65
C ALA A 413 -18.40 -16.87 24.46
N LEU A 414 -17.57 -16.01 23.86
CA LEU A 414 -16.14 -16.23 23.68
C LEU A 414 -15.42 -16.33 25.03
N SER A 415 -15.66 -15.36 25.93
CA SER A 415 -15.08 -15.36 27.28
C SER A 415 -15.45 -16.62 28.05
N VAL A 416 -16.72 -17.01 28.05
CA VAL A 416 -17.20 -18.23 28.72
C VAL A 416 -16.55 -19.49 28.15
N ALA A 417 -16.54 -19.64 26.83
CA ALA A 417 -16.00 -20.84 26.17
C ALA A 417 -14.50 -20.98 26.39
N VAL A 418 -13.74 -19.90 26.24
CA VAL A 418 -12.28 -19.89 26.42
C VAL A 418 -11.92 -20.16 27.88
N ASN A 419 -12.58 -19.49 28.84
CA ASN A 419 -12.31 -19.72 30.26
C ASN A 419 -12.72 -21.13 30.72
N ALA A 420 -13.80 -21.68 30.20
CA ALA A 420 -14.17 -23.08 30.46
C ALA A 420 -13.12 -24.06 29.92
N ALA A 421 -12.55 -23.78 28.75
CA ALA A 421 -11.48 -24.60 28.17
C ALA A 421 -10.19 -24.54 29.01
N ILE A 422 -9.81 -23.35 29.49
CA ILE A 422 -8.68 -23.15 30.41
C ILE A 422 -8.89 -23.96 31.69
N GLN A 423 -10.05 -23.81 32.34
CA GLN A 423 -10.38 -24.55 33.58
C GLN A 423 -10.35 -26.06 33.36
N LYS A 424 -10.90 -26.56 32.25
CA LYS A 424 -10.89 -27.98 31.90
C LYS A 424 -9.47 -28.51 31.74
N PHE A 425 -8.60 -27.74 31.08
CA PHE A 425 -7.19 -28.09 30.91
C PHE A 425 -6.44 -28.16 32.24
N GLN A 426 -6.57 -27.11 33.07
CA GLN A 426 -5.92 -27.04 34.39
C GLN A 426 -6.37 -28.17 35.31
N ASN A 427 -7.67 -28.49 35.35
CA ASN A 427 -8.20 -29.63 36.11
C ASN A 427 -7.65 -30.97 35.61
N GLY A 428 -7.38 -31.10 34.31
CA GLY A 428 -6.74 -32.27 33.71
C GLY A 428 -5.31 -32.46 34.19
N LEU A 429 -4.52 -31.38 34.26
CA LEU A 429 -3.15 -31.41 34.77
C LEU A 429 -3.09 -31.85 36.23
N CYS A 430 -3.95 -31.31 37.09
CA CYS A 430 -4.01 -31.66 38.51
C CYS A 430 -4.30 -33.15 38.76
N ARG A 431 -5.05 -33.81 37.87
CA ARG A 431 -5.37 -35.24 37.95
C ARG A 431 -4.24 -36.16 37.48
N ILE A 432 -3.30 -35.65 36.68
CA ILE A 432 -2.14 -36.43 36.21
C ILE A 432 -1.00 -36.34 37.24
N SER A 433 -0.97 -35.27 38.04
CA SER A 433 0.00 -35.05 39.12
C SER A 433 -0.33 -35.73 40.47
N GLN A 434 -1.52 -36.34 40.59
CA GLN A 434 -1.94 -37.16 41.73
C GLN A 434 -1.85 -38.63 41.35
#